data_AF-A0A560UGE5-F1
#
_entry.id   AF-A0A560UGE5-F1
#
_cell.length_a   1.000
_cell.length_b   1.000
_cell.length_c   1.000
_cell.angle_alpha   90.00
_cell.angle_beta   90.00
_cell.angle_gamma   90.00
#
_symmetry.space_group_name_H-M   'P 1'
#
loop_
_entity.id
_entity.type
_entity.pdbx_description
1 polymer ?
#
loop_
_entity_poly.entity_id
_entity_poly.type
_entity_poly.pdbx_seq_one_letter_code
_entity_poly.pdbx_strand_id
1 'polypeptide(L)'
;MKRSTWLAILLQLVVLAGFIDEARRHEIRVEVLVAAGRGINAALKRGKASGEWTLDAQTDQLMASLIAWHDGQLRTTPLSVIRQALDRLERLRDGKSFSQLPARR
;
A
#
# COMPACT_ATOMS: atom_id res chain seq x y z
N MET A 1 20.89 -8.72 0.91
CA MET A 1 19.95 -8.00 1.80
C MET A 1 19.27 -6.76 1.18
N LYS A 2 19.31 -6.52 -0.15
CA LYS A 2 18.64 -5.35 -0.80
C LYS A 2 17.34 -5.67 -1.55
N ARG A 3 17.08 -6.95 -1.87
CA ARG A 3 15.99 -7.38 -2.76
C ARG A 3 14.66 -7.67 -2.05
N SER A 4 14.65 -7.87 -0.73
CA SER A 4 13.38 -7.93 0.03
C SER A 4 12.81 -6.54 0.33
N THR A 5 13.64 -5.51 0.30
CA THR A 5 13.28 -4.14 0.70
C THR A 5 12.32 -3.48 -0.29
N TRP A 6 12.45 -3.73 -1.59
CA TRP A 6 11.57 -3.11 -2.59
C TRP A 6 10.13 -3.65 -2.54
N LEU A 7 9.94 -4.96 -2.30
CA LEU A 7 8.60 -5.54 -2.11
C LEU A 7 7.92 -4.98 -0.85
N ALA A 8 8.70 -4.71 0.20
CA ALA A 8 8.18 -4.04 1.40
C ALA A 8 7.71 -2.60 1.10
N ILE A 9 8.41 -1.88 0.21
CA ILE A 9 8.00 -0.55 -0.24
C ILE A 9 6.69 -0.63 -1.05
N LEU A 10 6.54 -1.61 -1.94
CA LEU A 10 5.29 -1.80 -2.68
C LEU A 10 4.11 -2.09 -1.74
N LEU A 11 4.32 -2.90 -0.70
CA LEU A 11 3.27 -3.18 0.27
C LEU A 11 2.86 -1.91 1.04
N GLN A 12 3.84 -1.08 1.41
CA GLN A 12 3.57 0.22 2.04
C GLN A 12 2.79 1.15 1.12
N LEU A 13 3.10 1.16 -0.18
CA LEU A 13 2.36 1.92 -1.19
C LEU A 13 0.90 1.47 -1.27
N VAL A 14 0.63 0.17 -1.31
CA VAL A 14 -0.75 -0.37 -1.33
C VAL A 14 -1.54 0.12 -0.11
N VAL A 15 -0.93 0.06 1.08
CA VAL A 15 -1.57 0.53 2.32
C VAL A 15 -1.82 2.04 2.29
N LEU A 16 -0.83 2.83 1.86
CA LEU A 16 -0.97 4.29 1.77
C LEU A 16 -2.04 4.70 0.76
N ALA A 17 -2.08 4.05 -0.40
CA ALA A 17 -3.09 4.31 -1.42
C ALA A 17 -4.50 4.07 -0.87
N GLY A 18 -4.69 2.99 -0.09
CA GLY A 18 -5.95 2.71 0.60
C GLY A 18 -6.30 3.76 1.66
N PHE A 19 -5.37 4.14 2.52
CA PHE A 19 -5.63 5.15 3.55
C PHE A 19 -5.95 6.54 2.98
N ILE A 20 -5.32 6.93 1.87
CA ILE A 20 -5.63 8.19 1.19
C ILE A 20 -7.00 8.08 0.48
N ASP A 21 -7.30 6.94 -0.13
CA ASP A 21 -8.58 6.72 -0.80
C ASP A 21 -9.77 6.78 0.16
N GLU A 22 -9.62 6.15 1.33
CA GLU A 22 -10.60 6.22 2.43
C GLU A 22 -10.88 7.65 2.89
N ALA A 23 -9.88 8.54 2.85
CA ALA A 23 -10.06 9.93 3.27
C ALA A 23 -10.67 10.84 2.19
N ARG A 24 -10.84 10.34 0.96
CA ARG A 24 -11.29 11.15 -0.19
C ARG A 24 -12.67 10.75 -0.69
N ARG A 25 -12.77 9.57 -1.31
CA ARG A 25 -13.97 9.16 -2.10
C ARG A 25 -14.24 7.66 -2.11
N HIS A 26 -13.39 6.82 -1.51
CA HIS A 26 -13.53 5.35 -1.52
C HIS A 26 -13.67 4.77 -2.95
N GLU A 27 -12.82 5.21 -3.87
CA GLU A 27 -12.87 4.79 -5.28
C GLU A 27 -12.07 3.50 -5.53
N ILE A 28 -11.10 3.17 -4.66
CA ILE A 28 -10.38 1.90 -4.73
C ILE A 28 -11.22 0.81 -4.06
N ARG A 29 -11.60 -0.17 -4.86
CA ARG A 29 -12.20 -1.41 -4.37
C ARG A 29 -11.27 -2.15 -3.42
N VAL A 30 -11.76 -2.52 -2.24
CA VAL A 30 -10.96 -3.22 -1.21
C VAL A 30 -10.35 -4.52 -1.74
N GLU A 31 -11.04 -5.20 -2.66
CA GLU A 31 -10.58 -6.42 -3.31
C GLU A 31 -9.29 -6.21 -4.11
N VAL A 32 -9.09 -5.01 -4.69
CA VAL A 32 -7.88 -4.65 -5.43
C VAL A 32 -6.69 -4.53 -4.47
N LEU A 33 -6.87 -3.86 -3.34
CA LEU A 33 -5.82 -3.73 -2.31
C LEU A 33 -5.46 -5.09 -1.72
N VAL A 34 -6.46 -5.93 -1.45
CA VAL A 34 -6.26 -7.30 -0.95
C VAL A 34 -5.54 -8.16 -1.97
N ALA A 35 -5.91 -8.09 -3.26
CA ALA A 35 -5.27 -8.85 -4.32
C ALA A 35 -3.79 -8.46 -4.48
N ALA A 36 -3.49 -7.16 -4.53
CA ALA A 36 -2.12 -6.65 -4.60
C ALA A 36 -1.28 -7.09 -3.38
N GLY A 37 -1.83 -6.96 -2.17
CA GLY A 37 -1.17 -7.41 -0.95
C GLY A 37 -0.89 -8.92 -0.91
N ARG A 38 -1.81 -9.75 -1.43
CA ARG A 38 -1.59 -11.21 -1.56
C ARG A 38 -0.48 -11.53 -2.55
N GLY A 39 -0.48 -10.89 -3.72
CA GLY A 39 0.54 -11.08 -4.76
C GLY A 39 1.94 -10.73 -4.26
N ILE A 40 2.10 -9.58 -3.60
CA ILE A 40 3.38 -9.16 -2.99
C ILE A 40 3.84 -10.18 -1.92
N ASN A 41 2.93 -10.64 -1.06
CA ASN A 41 3.25 -11.64 -0.05
C ASN A 41 3.64 -13.00 -0.67
N ALA A 42 3.02 -13.39 -1.78
CA ALA A 42 3.41 -14.60 -2.51
C ALA A 42 4.82 -14.45 -3.10
N ALA A 43 5.14 -13.31 -3.70
CA ALA A 43 6.47 -12.98 -4.18
C ALA A 43 7.53 -13.00 -3.06
N LEU A 44 7.20 -12.44 -1.88
CA LEU A 44 8.08 -12.50 -0.70
C LEU A 44 8.33 -13.94 -0.23
N LYS A 45 7.29 -14.77 -0.17
CA LYS A 45 7.42 -16.19 0.21
C LYS A 45 8.28 -16.96 -0.80
N ARG A 46 8.03 -16.77 -2.10
CA ARG A 46 8.80 -17.38 -3.19
C ARG A 46 10.26 -16.96 -3.14
N GLY A 47 10.54 -15.67 -2.98
CA GLY A 47 11.91 -15.15 -2.90
C GLY A 47 12.68 -15.65 -1.68
N LYS A 48 12.00 -15.83 -0.53
CA LYS A 48 12.61 -16.47 0.64
C LYS A 48 12.92 -17.95 0.42
N ALA A 49 12.05 -18.69 -0.28
CA ALA A 49 12.20 -20.13 -0.47
C ALA A 49 13.16 -20.50 -1.61
N SER A 50 13.15 -19.72 -2.71
CA SER A 50 13.83 -20.06 -3.97
C SER A 50 14.96 -19.09 -4.35
N GLY A 51 15.04 -17.92 -3.71
CA GLY A 51 15.93 -16.84 -4.13
C GLY A 51 15.42 -16.03 -5.34
N GLU A 52 14.28 -16.39 -5.93
CA GLU A 52 13.66 -15.69 -7.05
C GLU A 52 12.70 -14.59 -6.58
N TRP A 53 13.00 -13.34 -6.94
CA TRP A 53 12.26 -12.16 -6.49
C TRP A 53 11.52 -11.52 -7.66
N THR A 54 10.36 -12.08 -8.01
CA THR A 54 9.52 -11.65 -9.13
C THR A 54 8.07 -11.52 -8.70
N LEU A 55 7.37 -10.55 -9.27
CA LEU A 55 5.90 -10.52 -9.26
C LEU A 55 5.39 -11.42 -10.39
N ASP A 56 4.27 -12.10 -10.17
CA ASP A 56 3.54 -12.68 -11.29
C ASP A 56 2.90 -11.57 -12.15
N ALA A 57 2.55 -11.90 -13.40
CA ALA A 57 2.05 -10.94 -14.37
C ALA A 57 0.78 -10.20 -13.89
N GLN A 58 -0.09 -10.89 -13.15
CA GLN A 58 -1.30 -10.28 -12.61
C GLN A 58 -0.96 -9.23 -11.54
N THR A 59 -0.08 -9.58 -10.60
CA THR A 59 0.35 -8.67 -9.54
C THR A 59 1.13 -7.49 -10.10
N ASP A 60 1.94 -7.71 -11.13
CA ASP A 60 2.67 -6.65 -11.83
C ASP A 60 1.72 -5.61 -12.46
N GLN A 61 0.71 -6.07 -13.21
CA GLN A 61 -0.30 -5.18 -13.80
C GLN A 61 -1.13 -4.42 -12.75
N LEU A 62 -1.51 -5.11 -11.66
CA LEU A 62 -2.22 -4.49 -10.54
C LEU A 62 -1.36 -3.41 -9.88
N MET A 63 -0.07 -3.68 -9.66
CA MET A 63 0.85 -2.70 -9.09
C MET A 63 1.07 -1.51 -10.01
N ALA A 64 1.22 -1.73 -11.32
CA ALA A 64 1.32 -0.62 -12.28
C ALA A 64 0.08 0.30 -12.20
N SER A 65 -1.12 -0.28 -12.13
CA SER A 65 -2.37 0.46 -12.00
C SER A 65 -2.46 1.23 -10.67
N LEU A 66 -2.11 0.59 -9.55
CA LEU A 66 -2.11 1.22 -8.22
C LEU A 66 -1.07 2.33 -8.10
N ILE A 67 0.10 2.19 -8.73
CA ILE A 67 1.13 3.23 -8.75
C ILE A 67 0.63 4.45 -9.53
N ALA A 68 0.04 4.25 -10.71
CA ALA A 68 -0.54 5.34 -11.48
C ALA A 68 -1.68 6.05 -10.72
N TRP A 69 -2.52 5.27 -10.03
CA TRP A 69 -3.56 5.82 -9.17
C TRP A 69 -2.99 6.65 -8.02
N HIS A 70 -2.00 6.11 -7.30
CA HIS A 70 -1.38 6.77 -6.17
C HIS A 70 -0.65 8.05 -6.59
N ASP A 71 0.00 8.07 -7.76
CA ASP A 71 0.56 9.29 -8.36
C ASP A 71 -0.53 10.37 -8.57
N GLY A 72 -1.70 9.98 -9.09
CA GLY A 72 -2.88 10.86 -9.17
C GLY A 72 -3.39 11.35 -7.81
N GLN A 73 -3.36 10.50 -6.78
CA GLN A 73 -3.67 10.90 -5.41
C GLN A 73 -2.68 11.96 -4.92
N LEU A 74 -1.37 11.76 -5.09
CA LEU A 74 -0.34 12.69 -4.61
C LEU A 74 -0.45 14.07 -5.27
N ARG A 75 -0.89 14.15 -6.53
CA ARG A 75 -1.12 15.44 -7.22
C ARG A 75 -2.30 16.24 -6.66
N THR A 76 -3.29 15.57 -6.08
CA THR A 76 -4.60 16.17 -5.79
C THR A 76 -5.01 16.13 -4.32
N THR A 77 -4.25 15.42 -3.48
CA THR A 77 -4.57 15.21 -2.07
C THR A 77 -3.91 16.30 -1.20
N PRO A 78 -4.65 16.96 -0.28
CA PRO A 78 -4.05 17.87 0.69
C PRO A 78 -2.96 17.20 1.53
N LEU A 79 -1.87 17.93 1.82
CA LEU A 79 -0.75 17.41 2.63
C LEU A 79 -1.19 16.95 4.03
N SER A 80 -2.25 17.52 4.60
CA SER A 80 -2.82 17.09 5.89
C SER A 80 -3.35 15.65 5.84
N VAL A 81 -4.00 15.26 4.73
CA VAL A 81 -4.51 13.90 4.51
C VAL A 81 -3.36 12.93 4.29
N ILE A 82 -2.34 13.32 3.54
CA ILE A 82 -1.13 12.52 3.34
C ILE A 82 -0.43 12.27 4.68
N ARG A 83 -0.28 13.31 5.52
CA ARG A 83 0.30 13.17 6.86
C ARG A 83 -0.50 12.21 7.73
N GLN A 84 -1.84 12.30 7.72
CA GLN A 84 -2.68 11.38 8.47
C GLN A 84 -2.53 9.93 7.98
N ALA A 85 -2.43 9.71 6.67
CA ALA A 85 -2.20 8.38 6.09
C ALA A 85 -0.82 7.81 6.51
N LEU A 86 0.22 8.64 6.54
CA LEU A 86 1.55 8.25 7.02
C LEU A 86 1.52 7.89 8.51
N ASP A 87 0.87 8.69 9.36
CA ASP A 87 0.72 8.39 10.79
C ASP A 87 0.00 7.04 11.01
N ARG A 88 -1.00 6.72 10.18
CA ARG A 88 -1.70 5.43 10.21
C ARG A 88 -0.77 4.29 9.78
N LEU A 89 0.05 4.49 8.75
CA LEU A 89 1.04 3.50 8.30
C LEU A 89 2.09 3.22 9.38
N GLU A 90 2.59 4.25 10.06
CA GLU A 90 3.56 4.08 11.15
C GLU A 90 2.96 3.30 12.32
N ARG A 91 1.72 3.59 12.71
CA ARG A 91 1.01 2.80 13.73
C ARG A 91 0.84 1.35 13.32
N LEU A 92 0.45 1.10 12.06
CA LEU A 92 0.33 -0.26 11.54
C LEU A 92 1.66 -1.01 11.63
N ARG A 93 2.77 -0.35 11.26
CA ARG A 93 4.13 -0.93 11.35
C ARG A 93 4.52 -1.25 12.80
N ASP A 94 4.11 -0.40 13.73
CA ASP A 94 4.34 -0.59 15.17
C ASP A 94 3.39 -1.61 15.82
N GLY A 95 2.47 -2.22 15.06
CA GLY A 95 1.45 -3.15 15.59
C GLY A 95 0.35 -2.46 16.42
N LYS A 96 0.22 -1.15 16.31
CA LYS A 96 -0.82 -0.34 16.99
C LYS A 96 -2.08 -0.26 16.14
N SER A 97 -3.21 0.11 16.76
CA SER A 97 -4.43 0.42 16.02
C SER A 97 -4.20 1.60 15.07
N PHE A 98 -4.64 1.43 13.81
CA PHE A 98 -4.47 2.37 12.70
C PHE A 98 -5.80 2.90 12.16
N SER A 99 -6.90 2.68 12.89
CA SER A 99 -8.20 3.31 12.59
C SER A 99 -8.06 4.84 12.63
N GLN A 100 -8.86 5.54 11.82
CA GLN A 100 -8.92 7.00 11.90
C GLN A 100 -9.22 7.41 13.35
N LEU A 101 -8.38 8.28 13.90
CA LEU A 101 -8.72 8.97 15.14
C LEU A 101 -9.88 9.93 14.83
N PRO A 102 -10.89 10.04 15.71
CA PRO A 102 -11.96 11.00 15.52
C PRO A 102 -11.33 12.39 15.34
N ALA A 103 -11.80 13.13 14.34
CA ALA A 103 -11.35 14.49 14.09
C ALA A 103 -11.48 15.29 15.40
N ARG A 104 -10.37 15.85 15.90
CA ARG A 104 -10.46 16.84 16.97
C ARG A 104 -11.27 18.01 16.43
N ARG A 105 -12.47 18.21 16.98
CA ARG A 105 -13.29 19.41 16.78
C ARG A 105 -12.56 20.63 17.32
#